data_AF-A0A519JPS6-F1
#
_entry.id   AF-A0A519JPS6-F1
#
_cell.length_a   1.000
_cell.length_b   1.000
_cell.length_c   1.000
_cell.angle_alpha   90.00
_cell.angle_beta   90.00
_cell.angle_gamma   90.00
#
_symmetry.space_group_name_H-M   'P 1'
#
loop_
_entity.id
_entity.type
_entity.pdbx_description
1 polymer ?
#
loop_
_entity_poly.entity_id
_entity_poly.type
_entity_poly.pdbx_seq_one_letter_code
_entity_poly.pdbx_strand_id
1 'polypeptide(L)'
;MLSRKNKHFLLKIISLFSVIRGYNVAVIVIAQYLSAIFILAPKTIPSLDIILDLRIFILVLASALSIASGYIINNFYDSKKDLINRPNKSMLDRLVSQKTKLYVYFSLNFIVAFISIFLSWRVFLFFSAYIFLIWFYSHKLKKYAIIGNITAALLAVLPFFAVLIYLFKKDRFRHFEIEHVEIIFAHAAFLFLLILIREMIKDLENIKGDLANNYRTIPVIYGESTSKKAITVLTILTIFPVYLLIEIFYYRAVLGKGKL
;
A
#
# COMPACT_ATOMS: atom_id res chain seq x y z
N MET A 1 31.80 9.24 23.10
CA MET A 1 30.58 8.57 23.59
C MET A 1 29.41 9.54 23.48
N LEU A 2 28.28 9.16 22.86
CA LEU A 2 27.10 10.04 22.75
C LEU A 2 26.50 10.30 24.15
N SER A 3 26.14 11.55 24.44
CA SER A 3 25.41 11.92 25.67
C SER A 3 24.10 11.12 25.79
N ARG A 4 23.70 10.77 27.03
CA ARG A 4 22.47 10.00 27.34
C ARG A 4 21.21 10.63 26.69
N LYS A 5 21.16 11.96 26.60
CA LYS A 5 20.09 12.71 25.93
C LYS A 5 20.08 12.48 24.42
N ASN A 6 21.25 12.47 23.78
CA ASN A 6 21.40 12.22 22.34
C ASN A 6 21.09 10.77 21.99
N LYS A 7 21.47 9.81 22.85
CA LYS A 7 21.12 8.39 22.68
C LYS A 7 19.61 8.18 22.74
N HIS A 8 18.92 8.81 23.69
CA HIS A 8 17.46 8.71 23.82
C HIS A 8 16.72 9.39 22.65
N PHE A 9 17.23 10.51 22.15
CA PHE A 9 16.69 11.16 20.96
C PHE A 9 16.85 10.30 19.70
N LEU A 10 18.03 9.72 19.48
CA LEU A 10 18.30 8.83 18.36
C LEU A 10 17.40 7.58 18.39
N LEU A 11 17.20 6.99 19.57
CA LEU A 11 16.27 5.87 19.76
C LEU A 11 14.82 6.25 19.43
N LYS A 12 14.39 7.49 19.72
CA LYS A 12 13.06 7.98 19.32
C LYS A 12 12.93 8.11 17.81
N ILE A 13 13.97 8.58 17.10
CA ILE A 13 13.96 8.66 15.64
C ILE A 13 13.88 7.25 15.03
N ILE A 14 14.70 6.31 15.51
CA ILE A 14 14.68 4.91 15.06
C ILE A 14 13.32 4.27 15.35
N SER A 15 12.75 4.53 16.52
CA SER A 15 11.40 4.08 16.88
C SER A 15 10.35 4.65 15.92
N LEU A 16 10.40 5.94 15.60
CA LEU A 16 9.47 6.53 14.63
C LEU A 16 9.63 5.90 13.24
N PHE A 17 10.86 5.64 12.80
CA PHE A 17 11.15 4.94 11.54
C PHE A 17 10.57 3.50 11.52
N SER A 18 10.64 2.80 12.66
CA SER A 18 10.02 1.48 12.85
C SER A 18 8.49 1.55 12.79
N VAL A 19 7.88 2.56 13.45
CA VAL A 19 6.42 2.77 13.48
C VAL A 19 5.88 3.06 12.08
N ILE A 20 6.52 3.95 11.31
CA ILE A 20 6.12 4.26 9.92
C ILE A 20 6.49 3.14 8.93
N ARG A 21 7.22 2.12 9.38
CA ARG A 21 7.76 1.04 8.52
C ARG A 21 8.51 1.61 7.32
N GLY A 22 9.51 2.46 7.58
CA GLY A 22 10.17 3.25 6.54
C GLY A 22 10.71 2.45 5.35
N TYR A 23 11.22 1.23 5.58
CA TYR A 23 11.63 0.33 4.50
C TYR A 23 10.46 -0.03 3.55
N ASN A 24 9.29 -0.36 4.10
CA ASN A 24 8.11 -0.68 3.29
C ASN A 24 7.66 0.53 2.47
N VAL A 25 7.69 1.73 3.05
CA VAL A 25 7.36 2.97 2.35
C VAL A 25 8.34 3.23 1.21
N ALA A 26 9.65 3.03 1.43
CA ALA A 26 10.66 3.17 0.39
C ALA A 26 10.46 2.18 -0.76
N VAL A 27 10.13 0.92 -0.46
CA VAL A 27 9.81 -0.09 -1.49
C VAL A 27 8.58 0.34 -2.31
N ILE A 28 7.55 0.90 -1.67
CA ILE A 28 6.36 1.38 -2.39
C ILE A 28 6.69 2.59 -3.28
N VAL A 29 7.53 3.51 -2.82
CA VAL A 29 8.01 4.63 -3.65
C VAL A 29 8.71 4.12 -4.91
N ILE A 30 9.62 3.16 -4.76
CA ILE A 30 10.31 2.53 -5.89
C ILE A 30 9.30 1.83 -6.81
N ALA A 31 8.39 1.05 -6.24
CA ALA A 31 7.37 0.34 -7.00
C ALA A 31 6.44 1.29 -7.78
N GLN A 32 6.07 2.44 -7.21
CA GLN A 32 5.26 3.44 -7.90
C GLN A 32 5.99 4.04 -9.10
N TYR A 33 7.30 4.34 -8.98
CA TYR A 33 8.08 4.80 -10.13
C TYR A 33 8.26 3.71 -11.19
N LEU A 34 8.56 2.47 -10.79
CA LEU A 34 8.67 1.35 -11.73
C LEU A 34 7.34 1.12 -12.45
N SER A 35 6.22 1.16 -11.73
CA SER A 35 4.89 1.09 -12.32
C SER A 35 4.64 2.27 -13.27
N ALA A 36 5.01 3.49 -12.90
CA ALA A 36 4.86 4.65 -13.75
C ALA A 36 5.65 4.50 -15.07
N ILE A 37 6.88 4.00 -15.01
CA ILE A 37 7.78 3.87 -16.17
C ILE A 37 7.39 2.69 -17.07
N PHE A 38 7.13 1.52 -16.49
CA PHE A 38 7.00 0.27 -17.25
C PHE A 38 5.56 -0.13 -17.54
N ILE A 39 4.59 0.36 -16.76
CA ILE A 39 3.18 -0.06 -16.85
C ILE A 39 2.29 1.11 -17.30
N LEU A 40 2.41 2.27 -16.66
CA LEU A 40 1.45 3.37 -16.86
C LEU A 40 1.83 4.31 -18.02
N ALA A 41 3.11 4.59 -18.23
CA ALA A 41 3.53 5.52 -19.28
C ALA A 41 3.66 4.84 -20.65
N PRO A 42 3.29 5.52 -21.75
CA PRO A 42 3.59 5.08 -23.10
C PRO A 42 5.09 4.88 -23.29
N LYS A 43 5.46 3.81 -24.02
CA LYS A 43 6.86 3.45 -24.31
C LYS A 43 7.63 4.55 -25.08
N THR A 44 6.94 5.51 -25.68
CA THR A 44 7.52 6.64 -26.41
C THR A 44 8.12 7.71 -25.50
N ILE A 45 7.82 7.69 -24.21
CA ILE A 45 8.28 8.71 -23.26
C ILE A 45 9.55 8.22 -22.58
N PRO A 46 10.65 9.02 -22.59
CA PRO A 46 11.86 8.68 -21.87
C PRO A 46 11.58 8.50 -20.37
N SER A 47 12.17 7.48 -19.74
CA SER A 47 12.03 7.24 -18.30
C SER A 47 12.48 8.44 -17.46
N LEU A 48 13.49 9.18 -17.93
CA LEU A 48 14.00 10.38 -17.27
C LEU A 48 12.93 11.48 -17.15
N ASP A 49 12.08 11.66 -18.17
CA ASP A 49 10.98 12.65 -18.15
C ASP A 49 9.96 12.32 -17.05
N ILE A 50 9.76 11.04 -16.75
CA ILE A 50 8.83 10.57 -15.72
C ILE A 50 9.43 10.80 -14.33
N ILE A 51 10.71 10.48 -14.16
CA ILE A 51 11.42 10.62 -12.88
C ILE A 51 11.57 12.09 -12.49
N LEU A 52 11.83 12.97 -13.48
CA LEU A 52 12.02 14.40 -13.26
C LEU A 52 10.71 15.21 -13.29
N ASP A 53 9.55 14.59 -13.57
CA ASP A 53 8.26 15.28 -13.52
C ASP A 53 7.88 15.59 -12.07
N LEU A 54 7.92 16.89 -11.73
CA LEU A 54 7.62 17.38 -10.40
C LEU A 54 6.22 16.95 -9.91
N ARG A 55 5.22 16.82 -10.78
CA ARG A 55 3.87 16.42 -10.39
C ARG A 55 3.81 14.93 -10.04
N ILE A 56 4.53 14.08 -10.78
CA ILE A 56 4.68 12.66 -10.45
C ILE A 56 5.41 12.53 -9.11
N PHE A 57 6.48 13.30 -8.90
CA PHE A 57 7.18 13.33 -7.62
C PHE A 57 6.25 13.70 -6.45
N ILE A 58 5.43 14.76 -6.59
CA ILE A 58 4.48 15.16 -5.53
C ILE A 58 3.42 14.07 -5.29
N LEU A 59 2.95 13.35 -6.32
CA LEU A 59 1.99 12.24 -6.16
C LEU A 59 2.59 11.05 -5.41
N VAL A 60 3.83 10.68 -5.75
CA VAL A 60 4.56 9.61 -5.06
C VAL A 60 4.88 10.03 -3.62
N LEU A 61 5.24 11.30 -3.39
CA LEU A 61 5.43 11.85 -2.05
C LEU A 61 4.12 11.83 -1.23
N ALA A 62 3.00 12.27 -1.80
CA ALA A 62 1.68 12.23 -1.17
C ALA A 62 1.26 10.79 -0.81
N SER A 63 1.55 9.83 -1.70
CA SER A 63 1.36 8.40 -1.47
C SER A 63 2.22 7.90 -0.31
N ALA A 64 3.52 8.20 -0.32
CA ALA A 64 4.43 7.79 0.75
C ALA A 64 4.03 8.33 2.11
N LEU A 65 3.66 9.62 2.19
CA LEU A 65 3.24 10.26 3.44
C LEU A 65 1.91 9.72 3.97
N SER A 66 0.93 9.46 3.09
CA SER A 66 -0.36 8.86 3.48
C SER A 66 -0.22 7.39 3.90
N ILE A 67 0.67 6.63 3.27
CA ILE A 67 0.98 5.25 3.70
C ILE A 67 1.71 5.25 5.04
N ALA A 68 2.69 6.16 5.22
CA ALA A 68 3.40 6.32 6.49
C ALA A 68 2.44 6.70 7.63
N SER A 69 1.50 7.64 7.39
CA SER A 69 0.44 7.97 8.35
C SER A 69 -0.46 6.77 8.63
N GLY A 70 -0.79 5.98 7.59
CA GLY A 70 -1.52 4.73 7.72
C GLY A 70 -0.84 3.70 8.63
N TYR A 71 0.47 3.54 8.51
CA TYR A 71 1.23 2.67 9.43
C TYR A 71 1.21 3.18 10.88
N ILE A 72 1.25 4.50 11.09
CA ILE A 72 1.16 5.10 12.43
C ILE A 72 -0.20 4.81 13.06
N ILE A 73 -1.31 5.11 12.38
CA ILE A 73 -2.65 4.90 12.94
C ILE A 73 -2.97 3.42 13.12
N ASN A 74 -2.46 2.55 12.23
CA ASN A 74 -2.57 1.11 12.40
C ASN A 74 -1.83 0.65 13.66
N ASN A 75 -0.60 1.12 13.89
CA ASN A 75 0.18 0.81 15.10
C ASN A 75 -0.46 1.37 16.38
N PHE A 76 -1.11 2.53 16.30
CA PHE A 76 -1.86 3.12 17.42
C PHE A 76 -2.96 2.15 17.90
N TYR A 77 -3.80 1.65 16.98
CA TYR A 77 -4.88 0.71 17.32
C TYR A 77 -4.38 -0.71 17.65
N ASP A 78 -3.26 -1.15 17.07
CA ASP A 78 -2.71 -2.50 17.28
C ASP A 78 -1.79 -2.64 18.51
N SER A 79 -1.54 -1.58 19.26
CA SER A 79 -0.48 -1.58 20.28
C SER A 79 -0.54 -2.72 21.30
N LYS A 80 -1.73 -3.23 21.66
CA LYS A 80 -1.90 -4.37 22.58
C LYS A 80 -1.71 -5.72 21.87
N LYS A 81 -2.27 -5.86 20.66
CA LYS A 81 -2.13 -7.05 19.80
C LYS A 81 -0.67 -7.28 19.42
N ASP A 82 0.00 -6.24 18.95
CA ASP A 82 1.38 -6.35 18.48
C ASP A 82 2.36 -6.69 19.62
N LEU A 83 2.06 -6.30 20.87
CA LEU A 83 2.87 -6.67 22.03
C LEU A 83 2.92 -8.19 22.24
N ILE A 84 1.84 -8.89 21.92
CA ILE A 84 1.76 -10.36 22.02
C ILE A 84 2.47 -11.00 20.82
N ASN A 85 2.19 -10.52 19.61
CA ASN A 85 2.69 -11.14 18.38
C ASN A 85 4.16 -10.81 18.07
N ARG A 86 4.63 -9.62 18.44
CA ARG A 86 5.95 -9.07 18.05
C ARG A 86 6.59 -8.25 19.19
N PRO A 87 6.84 -8.84 20.37
CA PRO A 87 7.19 -8.11 21.59
C PRO A 87 8.41 -7.19 21.43
N ASN A 88 9.51 -7.67 20.82
CA ASN A 88 10.74 -6.91 20.65
C ASN A 88 10.53 -5.63 19.82
N LYS A 89 9.79 -5.75 18.71
CA LYS A 89 9.46 -4.60 17.86
C LYS A 89 8.52 -3.64 18.59
N SER A 90 7.49 -4.16 19.26
CA SER A 90 6.52 -3.33 19.98
C SER A 90 7.15 -2.57 21.15
N MET A 91 8.16 -3.13 21.82
CA MET A 91 8.92 -2.41 22.83
C MET A 91 9.65 -1.19 22.25
N LEU A 92 10.27 -1.33 21.07
CA LEU A 92 10.87 -0.21 20.35
C LEU A 92 9.81 0.82 19.95
N ASP A 93 8.68 0.40 19.38
CA ASP A 93 7.60 1.28 18.91
C ASP A 93 6.90 2.05 20.08
N ARG A 94 7.02 1.56 21.32
CA ARG A 94 6.46 2.19 22.52
C ARG A 94 7.34 3.31 23.09
N LEU A 95 8.58 3.49 22.61
CA LEU A 95 9.40 4.66 22.93
C LEU A 95 8.78 5.97 22.42
N VAL A 96 7.93 5.87 21.39
CA VAL A 96 7.09 6.97 20.90
C VAL A 96 5.73 6.90 21.59
N SER A 97 5.36 7.99 22.27
CA SER A 97 4.09 8.08 22.99
C SER A 97 2.89 8.02 22.02
N GLN A 98 1.76 7.50 22.49
CA GLN A 98 0.52 7.47 21.71
C GLN A 98 0.07 8.87 21.26
N LYS A 99 0.29 9.89 22.10
CA LYS A 99 0.04 11.29 21.77
C LYS A 99 0.89 11.76 20.58
N THR A 100 2.19 11.45 20.60
CA THR A 100 3.11 11.75 19.49
C THR A 100 2.69 11.05 18.20
N LYS A 101 2.26 9.78 18.27
CA LYS A 101 1.75 9.04 17.10
C LYS A 101 0.57 9.77 16.46
N LEU A 102 -0.41 10.19 17.26
CA LEU A 102 -1.57 10.94 16.73
C LEU A 102 -1.17 12.30 16.14
N TYR A 103 -0.28 13.06 16.80
CA TYR A 103 0.19 14.33 16.23
C TYR A 103 0.86 14.14 14.88
N VAL A 104 1.80 13.19 14.77
CA VAL A 104 2.49 12.92 13.49
C VAL A 104 1.49 12.42 12.44
N TYR A 105 0.55 11.56 12.80
CA TYR A 105 -0.52 11.10 11.91
C TYR A 105 -1.32 12.27 11.31
N PHE A 106 -1.82 13.18 12.16
CA PHE A 106 -2.60 14.34 11.70
C PHE A 106 -1.73 15.30 10.88
N SER A 107 -0.50 15.59 11.31
CA SER A 107 0.42 16.45 10.56
C SER A 107 0.71 15.91 9.16
N LEU A 108 1.02 14.62 9.02
CA LEU A 108 1.26 14.00 7.72
C LEU A 108 0.03 14.07 6.81
N ASN A 109 -1.15 13.76 7.32
CA ASN A 109 -2.38 13.83 6.53
C ASN A 109 -2.73 15.26 6.11
N PHE A 110 -2.47 16.26 6.96
CA PHE A 110 -2.70 17.66 6.62
C PHE A 110 -1.74 18.12 5.51
N ILE A 111 -0.47 17.70 5.56
CA ILE A 111 0.50 17.94 4.49
C ILE A 111 0.02 17.30 3.18
N VAL A 112 -0.42 16.03 3.21
CA VAL A 112 -0.94 15.33 2.02
C VAL A 112 -2.15 16.05 1.44
N ALA A 113 -3.12 16.43 2.26
CA ALA A 113 -4.29 17.19 1.83
C ALA A 113 -3.87 18.52 1.18
N PHE A 114 -2.98 19.28 1.82
CA PHE A 114 -2.48 20.55 1.33
C PHE A 114 -1.79 20.43 -0.03
N ILE A 115 -0.81 19.54 -0.18
CA ILE A 115 -0.10 19.37 -1.46
C ILE A 115 -1.02 18.84 -2.58
N SER A 116 -2.02 18.03 -2.25
CA SER A 116 -2.94 17.46 -3.22
C SER A 116 -3.86 18.50 -3.86
N ILE A 117 -4.23 19.56 -3.12
CA ILE A 117 -5.04 20.69 -3.63
C ILE A 117 -4.31 21.39 -4.79
N PHE A 118 -2.99 21.60 -4.68
CA PHE A 118 -2.19 22.24 -5.72
C PHE A 118 -2.02 21.38 -6.98
N LEU A 119 -2.19 20.06 -6.88
CA LEU A 119 -2.13 19.17 -8.04
C LEU A 119 -3.43 19.22 -8.85
N SER A 120 -4.56 18.93 -8.19
CA SER A 120 -5.91 19.11 -8.73
C SER A 120 -6.97 18.71 -7.70
N TRP A 121 -8.20 19.19 -7.88
CA TRP A 121 -9.34 18.78 -7.05
C TRP A 121 -9.57 17.25 -7.05
N ARG A 122 -9.32 16.55 -8.17
CA ARG A 122 -9.47 15.09 -8.27
C ARG A 122 -8.43 14.34 -7.42
N VAL A 123 -7.19 14.85 -7.40
CA VAL A 123 -6.11 14.29 -6.59
C VAL A 123 -6.37 14.54 -5.10
N PHE A 124 -6.85 15.75 -4.75
CA PHE A 124 -7.30 16.05 -3.39
C PHE A 124 -8.38 15.09 -2.92
N LEU A 125 -9.46 14.91 -3.70
CA LEU A 125 -10.50 13.94 -3.36
C LEU A 125 -9.97 12.53 -3.20
N PHE A 126 -9.11 12.08 -4.12
CA PHE A 126 -8.52 10.75 -4.06
C PHE A 126 -7.78 10.54 -2.74
N PHE A 127 -6.88 11.45 -2.36
CA PHE A 127 -6.14 11.31 -1.11
C PHE A 127 -7.00 11.51 0.13
N SER A 128 -7.99 12.40 0.12
CA SER A 128 -8.95 12.54 1.23
C SER A 128 -9.73 11.25 1.46
N ALA A 129 -10.26 10.63 0.39
CA ALA A 129 -10.94 9.35 0.47
C ALA A 129 -9.98 8.24 0.91
N TYR A 130 -8.76 8.21 0.38
CA TYR A 130 -7.75 7.21 0.73
C TYR A 130 -7.34 7.29 2.22
N ILE A 131 -7.08 8.50 2.74
CA ILE A 131 -6.77 8.73 4.16
C ILE A 131 -7.95 8.29 5.04
N PHE A 132 -9.19 8.62 4.65
CA PHE A 132 -10.38 8.18 5.36
C PHE A 132 -10.51 6.65 5.38
N LEU A 133 -10.29 5.97 4.25
CA LEU A 133 -10.33 4.51 4.17
C LEU A 133 -9.25 3.85 5.03
N ILE A 134 -8.04 4.41 5.07
CA ILE A 134 -6.95 3.95 5.95
C ILE A 134 -7.38 4.02 7.43
N TRP A 135 -7.95 5.16 7.84
CA TRP A 135 -8.44 5.34 9.20
C TRP A 135 -9.58 4.36 9.51
N PHE A 136 -10.57 4.27 8.62
CA PHE A 136 -11.74 3.41 8.81
C PHE A 136 -11.34 1.93 8.87
N TYR A 137 -10.37 1.54 8.06
CA TYR A 137 -9.75 0.23 8.13
C TYR A 137 -9.11 -0.03 9.50
N SER A 138 -8.25 0.90 9.95
CA SER A 138 -7.48 0.76 11.18
C SER A 138 -8.37 0.78 12.44
N HIS A 139 -9.46 1.54 12.40
CA HIS A 139 -10.40 1.67 13.50
C HIS A 139 -11.38 0.48 13.58
N LYS A 140 -11.94 0.06 12.43
CA LYS A 140 -13.10 -0.85 12.39
C LYS A 140 -12.93 -2.05 11.48
N LEU A 141 -12.61 -1.86 10.19
CA LEU A 141 -12.75 -2.95 9.20
C LEU A 141 -11.79 -4.12 9.43
N LYS A 142 -10.59 -3.85 9.94
CA LYS A 142 -9.58 -4.89 10.25
C LYS A 142 -10.03 -5.97 11.22
N LYS A 143 -11.11 -5.74 11.99
CA LYS A 143 -11.63 -6.70 12.97
C LYS A 143 -12.54 -7.77 12.34
N TYR A 144 -12.94 -7.59 11.08
CA TYR A 144 -13.75 -8.55 10.33
C TYR A 144 -12.86 -9.41 9.43
N ALA A 145 -13.09 -10.73 9.44
CA ALA A 145 -12.27 -11.73 8.77
C ALA A 145 -11.94 -11.40 7.31
N ILE A 146 -12.95 -11.42 6.45
CA ILE A 146 -12.77 -11.30 5.00
C ILE A 146 -12.60 -9.83 4.60
N ILE A 147 -13.45 -8.96 5.14
CA ILE A 147 -13.48 -7.53 4.80
C ILE A 147 -12.17 -6.86 5.20
N GLY A 148 -11.57 -7.23 6.34
CA GLY A 148 -10.27 -6.73 6.77
C GLY A 148 -9.19 -7.00 5.73
N ASN A 149 -9.03 -8.25 5.31
CA ASN A 149 -7.98 -8.67 4.38
C ASN A 149 -8.18 -8.07 2.97
N ILE A 150 -9.42 -8.07 2.48
CA ILE A 150 -9.75 -7.42 1.19
C ILE A 150 -9.44 -5.92 1.25
N THR A 151 -9.85 -5.23 2.32
CA THR A 151 -9.60 -3.79 2.45
C THR A 151 -8.11 -3.49 2.57
N ALA A 152 -7.36 -4.30 3.33
CA ALA A 152 -5.91 -4.16 3.47
C ALA A 152 -5.20 -4.30 2.11
N ALA A 153 -5.59 -5.30 1.32
CA ALA A 153 -5.05 -5.51 -0.02
C ALA A 153 -5.42 -4.37 -0.97
N LEU A 154 -6.68 -3.91 -0.97
CA LEU A 154 -7.11 -2.75 -1.77
C LEU A 154 -6.31 -1.49 -1.41
N LEU A 155 -6.20 -1.17 -0.12
CA LEU A 155 -5.45 0.01 0.34
C LEU A 155 -3.99 -0.02 -0.10
N ALA A 156 -3.36 -1.19 -0.18
CA ALA A 156 -1.98 -1.30 -0.64
C ALA A 156 -1.81 -1.08 -2.15
N VAL A 157 -2.85 -1.35 -2.96
CA VAL A 157 -2.82 -1.18 -4.42
C VAL A 157 -3.28 0.21 -4.85
N LEU A 158 -4.20 0.85 -4.11
CA LEU A 158 -4.77 2.16 -4.47
C LEU A 158 -3.74 3.25 -4.83
N PRO A 159 -2.63 3.44 -4.09
CA PRO A 159 -1.65 4.49 -4.39
C PRO A 159 -1.09 4.47 -5.82
N PHE A 160 -1.01 3.29 -6.46
CA PHE A 160 -0.55 3.18 -7.84
C PHE A 160 -1.48 3.89 -8.83
N PHE A 161 -2.78 3.96 -8.51
CA PHE A 161 -3.77 4.68 -9.31
C PHE A 161 -3.71 6.21 -9.12
N ALA A 162 -3.06 6.72 -8.07
CA ALA A 162 -2.89 8.17 -7.88
C ALA A 162 -2.06 8.80 -9.02
N VAL A 163 -1.00 8.11 -9.45
CA VAL A 163 -0.17 8.50 -10.59
C VAL A 163 -0.99 8.48 -11.88
N LEU A 164 -1.85 7.48 -12.03
CA LEU A 164 -2.72 7.31 -13.19
C LEU A 164 -3.68 8.49 -13.39
N ILE A 165 -4.24 9.06 -12.31
CA ILE A 165 -5.11 10.25 -12.37
C ILE A 165 -4.42 11.43 -13.09
N TYR A 166 -3.13 11.62 -12.85
CA TYR A 166 -2.36 12.69 -13.49
C TYR A 166 -1.96 12.35 -14.93
N LEU A 167 -1.51 11.12 -15.17
CA LEU A 167 -1.10 10.68 -16.50
C LEU A 167 -2.26 10.77 -17.51
N PHE A 168 -3.48 10.36 -17.15
CA PHE A 168 -4.65 10.49 -18.02
C PHE A 168 -5.01 11.93 -18.43
N LYS A 169 -4.62 12.92 -17.62
CA LYS A 169 -4.94 14.34 -17.91
C LYS A 169 -3.96 14.97 -18.89
N LYS A 170 -2.72 14.48 -18.96
CA LYS A 170 -1.64 15.11 -19.72
C LYS A 170 -1.90 14.87 -21.22
N ASP A 171 -2.00 15.94 -22.02
CA ASP A 171 -2.43 15.85 -23.43
C ASP A 171 -1.55 14.89 -24.28
N ARG A 172 -0.28 14.71 -23.92
CA ARG A 172 0.64 13.71 -24.52
C ARG A 172 0.20 12.25 -24.33
N PHE A 173 -0.74 11.99 -23.42
CA PHE A 173 -1.25 10.68 -23.04
C PHE A 173 -2.72 10.49 -23.43
N ARG A 174 -3.35 11.44 -24.16
CA ARG A 174 -4.76 11.33 -24.56
C ARG A 174 -5.07 10.09 -25.39
N HIS A 175 -4.08 9.52 -26.09
CA HIS A 175 -4.20 8.26 -26.82
C HIS A 175 -4.05 7.04 -25.89
N PHE A 176 -4.57 7.08 -24.67
CA PHE A 176 -4.70 5.90 -23.83
C PHE A 176 -5.69 4.94 -24.50
N GLU A 177 -5.17 4.02 -25.31
CA GLU A 177 -5.96 2.96 -25.92
C GLU A 177 -6.54 2.06 -24.82
N ILE A 178 -7.74 1.51 -25.05
CA ILE A 178 -8.45 0.60 -24.11
C ILE A 178 -7.52 -0.54 -23.66
N GLU A 179 -6.64 -0.99 -24.54
CA GLU A 179 -5.63 -2.01 -24.30
C GLU A 179 -4.66 -1.68 -23.15
N HIS A 180 -4.28 -0.40 -22.99
CA HIS A 180 -3.42 0.02 -21.87
C HIS A 180 -4.14 -0.10 -20.52
N VAL A 181 -5.46 0.11 -20.50
CA VAL A 181 -6.27 0.00 -19.29
C VAL A 181 -6.38 -1.46 -18.85
N GLU A 182 -6.60 -2.39 -19.78
CA GLU A 182 -6.64 -3.83 -19.50
C GLU A 182 -5.34 -4.33 -18.85
N ILE A 183 -4.18 -3.91 -19.37
CA ILE A 183 -2.87 -4.28 -18.83
C ILE A 183 -2.70 -3.74 -17.40
N ILE A 184 -3.12 -2.50 -17.13
CA ILE A 184 -3.05 -1.90 -15.79
C ILE A 184 -3.90 -2.70 -14.80
N PHE A 185 -5.14 -3.03 -15.17
CA PHE A 185 -6.03 -3.81 -14.31
C PHE A 185 -5.55 -5.25 -14.11
N ALA A 186 -4.93 -5.88 -15.10
CA ALA A 186 -4.33 -7.21 -14.96
C ALA A 186 -3.16 -7.20 -13.94
N HIS A 187 -2.26 -6.20 -14.01
CA HIS A 187 -1.20 -6.02 -13.02
C HIS A 187 -1.77 -5.69 -11.63
N ALA A 188 -2.78 -4.83 -11.55
CA ALA A 188 -3.43 -4.48 -10.29
C ALA A 188 -4.13 -5.68 -9.65
N ALA A 189 -4.80 -6.53 -10.44
CA ALA A 189 -5.44 -7.76 -9.97
C ALA A 189 -4.39 -8.76 -9.46
N PHE A 190 -3.28 -8.93 -10.19
CA PHE A 190 -2.17 -9.78 -9.74
C PHE A 190 -1.58 -9.28 -8.41
N LEU A 191 -1.25 -7.99 -8.32
CA LEU A 191 -0.72 -7.38 -7.10
C LEU A 191 -1.71 -7.48 -5.93
N PHE A 192 -3.00 -7.24 -6.19
CA PHE A 192 -4.07 -7.38 -5.20
C PHE A 192 -4.12 -8.80 -4.62
N LEU A 193 -4.11 -9.84 -5.47
CA LEU A 193 -4.12 -11.23 -5.01
C LEU A 193 -2.88 -11.57 -4.19
N LEU A 194 -1.69 -11.14 -4.61
CA LEU A 194 -0.46 -11.36 -3.85
C LEU A 194 -0.52 -10.72 -2.46
N ILE A 195 -1.02 -9.49 -2.37
CA ILE A 195 -1.13 -8.80 -1.09
C ILE A 195 -2.22 -9.43 -0.22
N LEU A 196 -3.33 -9.87 -0.82
CA LEU A 196 -4.39 -10.58 -0.10
C LEU A 196 -3.88 -11.88 0.51
N ILE A 197 -3.14 -12.68 -0.27
CA ILE A 197 -2.46 -13.90 0.20
C ILE A 197 -1.51 -13.56 1.35
N ARG A 198 -0.69 -12.51 1.20
CA ARG A 198 0.25 -12.06 2.25
C ARG A 198 -0.46 -11.67 3.54
N GLU A 199 -1.60 -10.96 3.47
CA GLU A 199 -2.35 -10.59 4.67
C GLU A 199 -3.01 -11.83 5.33
N MET A 200 -3.48 -12.80 4.55
CA MET A 200 -3.99 -14.07 5.10
C MET A 200 -2.90 -14.92 5.77
N ILE A 201 -1.70 -14.98 5.20
CA ILE A 201 -0.54 -15.64 5.83
C ILE A 201 -0.18 -14.93 7.14
N LYS A 202 -0.20 -13.60 7.14
CA LYS A 202 0.07 -12.80 8.34
C LYS A 202 -0.99 -13.05 9.43
N ASP A 203 -2.26 -13.25 9.09
CA ASP A 203 -3.27 -13.63 10.08
C ASP A 203 -2.97 -15.01 10.71
N LEU A 204 -2.50 -15.98 9.92
CA LEU A 204 -2.06 -17.30 10.43
C LEU A 204 -0.88 -17.18 11.41
N GLU A 205 0.09 -16.31 11.14
CA GLU A 205 1.21 -16.06 12.05
C GLU A 205 0.76 -15.40 13.38
N ASN A 206 -0.34 -14.66 13.36
CA ASN A 206 -0.74 -13.75 14.43
C ASN A 206 -1.94 -14.23 15.28
N ILE A 207 -2.32 -15.52 15.15
CA ILE A 207 -3.51 -16.12 15.79
C ILE A 207 -3.57 -15.82 17.30
N LYS A 208 -2.45 -15.97 18.02
CA LYS A 208 -2.41 -15.78 19.48
C LYS A 208 -2.81 -14.37 19.90
N GLY A 209 -2.21 -13.35 19.28
CA GLY A 209 -2.54 -11.95 19.57
C GLY A 209 -3.92 -11.55 19.07
N ASP A 210 -4.39 -12.15 17.96
CA ASP A 210 -5.73 -11.90 17.43
C ASP A 210 -6.82 -12.42 18.35
N LEU A 211 -6.69 -13.66 18.80
CA LEU A 211 -7.59 -14.29 19.76
C LEU A 211 -7.65 -13.49 21.06
N ALA A 212 -6.50 -13.10 21.60
CA ALA A 212 -6.40 -12.33 22.85
C ALA A 212 -7.00 -10.90 22.76
N ASN A 213 -7.18 -10.35 21.56
CA ASN A 213 -7.71 -8.99 21.36
C ASN A 213 -9.09 -8.98 20.66
N ASN A 214 -9.80 -10.12 20.61
CA ASN A 214 -11.11 -10.27 19.98
C ASN A 214 -11.13 -9.92 18.48
N TYR A 215 -10.05 -10.18 17.77
CA TYR A 215 -9.99 -10.07 16.31
C TYR A 215 -10.61 -11.33 15.70
N ARG A 216 -11.61 -11.14 14.86
CA ARG A 216 -12.31 -12.23 14.20
C ARG A 216 -11.67 -12.48 12.82
N THR A 217 -10.39 -12.85 12.78
CA THR A 217 -9.69 -13.20 11.53
C THR A 217 -10.12 -14.58 11.02
N ILE A 218 -9.86 -14.90 9.75
CA ILE A 218 -10.20 -16.20 9.15
C ILE A 218 -9.63 -17.37 9.97
N PRO A 219 -8.34 -17.38 10.40
CA PRO A 219 -7.82 -18.50 11.19
C PRO A 219 -8.41 -18.59 12.60
N VAL A 220 -8.85 -17.47 13.19
CA VAL A 220 -9.51 -17.46 14.50
C VAL A 220 -10.92 -18.03 14.43
N ILE A 221 -11.70 -17.70 13.40
CA ILE A 221 -13.10 -18.18 13.27
C ILE A 221 -13.16 -19.59 12.68
N TYR A 222 -12.43 -19.83 11.58
CA TYR A 222 -12.58 -21.02 10.75
C TYR A 222 -11.41 -22.00 10.88
N GLY A 223 -10.42 -21.68 11.71
CA GLY A 223 -9.23 -22.50 11.95
C GLY A 223 -8.15 -22.37 10.87
N GLU A 224 -6.99 -22.91 11.21
CA GLU A 224 -5.80 -22.86 10.36
C GLU A 224 -5.98 -23.61 9.05
N SER A 225 -6.63 -24.78 9.07
CA SER A 225 -6.81 -25.62 7.88
C SER A 225 -7.62 -24.89 6.80
N THR A 226 -8.72 -24.25 7.18
CA THR A 226 -9.55 -23.45 6.26
C THR A 226 -8.77 -22.28 5.68
N SER A 227 -7.96 -21.62 6.51
CA SER A 227 -7.14 -20.48 6.09
C SER A 227 -6.07 -20.91 5.08
N LYS A 228 -5.39 -22.03 5.32
CA LYS A 228 -4.42 -22.62 4.38
C LYS A 228 -5.06 -23.02 3.05
N LYS A 229 -6.24 -23.65 3.08
CA LYS A 229 -7.01 -23.98 1.86
C LYS A 229 -7.36 -22.73 1.06
N ALA A 230 -7.86 -21.68 1.72
CA ALA A 230 -8.19 -20.42 1.07
C ALA A 230 -6.95 -19.75 0.45
N ILE A 231 -5.80 -19.76 1.14
CA ILE A 231 -4.52 -19.29 0.58
C ILE A 231 -4.14 -20.11 -0.65
N THR A 232 -4.22 -21.44 -0.60
CA THR A 232 -3.91 -22.29 -1.76
C THR A 232 -4.80 -21.97 -2.97
N VAL A 233 -6.11 -21.79 -2.75
CA VAL A 233 -7.05 -21.40 -3.81
C VAL A 233 -6.66 -20.04 -4.38
N LEU A 234 -6.40 -19.04 -3.54
CA LEU A 234 -5.97 -17.72 -4.01
C LEU A 234 -4.65 -17.76 -4.78
N THR A 235 -3.69 -18.58 -4.35
CA THR A 235 -2.43 -18.79 -5.06
C THR A 235 -2.67 -19.38 -6.44
N ILE A 236 -3.54 -20.39 -6.58
CA ILE A 236 -3.91 -20.95 -7.89
C ILE A 236 -4.62 -19.88 -8.74
N LEU A 237 -5.48 -19.06 -8.14
CA LEU A 237 -6.15 -17.96 -8.84
C LEU A 237 -5.18 -16.91 -9.38
N THR A 238 -3.94 -16.79 -8.86
CA THR A 238 -2.93 -15.91 -9.44
C THR A 238 -2.48 -16.32 -10.84
N ILE A 239 -2.70 -17.59 -11.24
CA ILE A 239 -2.40 -18.08 -12.59
C ILE A 239 -3.23 -17.30 -13.63
N PHE A 240 -4.48 -16.93 -13.30
CA PHE A 240 -5.35 -16.23 -14.24
C PHE A 240 -4.83 -14.86 -14.67
N PRO A 241 -4.54 -13.89 -13.78
CA PRO A 241 -3.96 -12.62 -14.21
C PRO A 241 -2.56 -12.79 -14.79
N VAL A 242 -1.76 -13.79 -14.38
CA VAL A 242 -0.47 -14.08 -15.02
C VAL A 242 -0.66 -14.53 -16.46
N TYR A 243 -1.62 -15.42 -16.72
CA TYR A 243 -1.98 -15.85 -18.08
C TYR A 243 -2.43 -14.67 -18.93
N LEU A 244 -3.33 -13.83 -18.42
CA LEU A 244 -3.75 -12.60 -19.11
C LEU A 244 -2.55 -11.69 -19.43
N LEU A 245 -1.63 -11.52 -18.48
CA LEU A 245 -0.44 -10.71 -18.71
C LEU A 245 0.47 -11.33 -19.78
N ILE A 246 0.68 -12.64 -19.79
CA ILE A 246 1.52 -13.29 -20.81
C ILE A 246 0.84 -13.20 -22.17
N GLU A 247 -0.42 -13.59 -22.30
CA GLU A 247 -1.11 -13.58 -23.59
C GLU A 247 -1.27 -12.15 -24.13
N ILE A 248 -1.70 -11.20 -23.31
CA ILE A 248 -1.90 -9.82 -23.77
C ILE A 248 -0.55 -9.14 -24.05
N PHE A 249 0.47 -9.36 -23.21
CA PHE A 249 1.76 -8.65 -23.33
C PHE A 249 2.73 -9.32 -24.31
N TYR A 250 2.88 -10.65 -24.26
CA TYR A 250 3.85 -11.40 -25.08
C TYR A 250 3.37 -11.55 -26.53
N TYR A 251 2.13 -12.00 -26.77
CA TYR A 251 1.65 -12.14 -28.15
C TYR A 251 1.57 -10.79 -28.88
N ARG A 252 1.14 -9.71 -28.20
CA ARG A 252 1.03 -8.40 -28.86
C ARG A 252 2.35 -7.67 -29.04
N ALA A 253 3.32 -7.85 -28.13
CA ALA A 253 4.65 -7.25 -28.27
C ALA A 253 5.53 -7.97 -29.31
N VAL A 254 5.34 -9.29 -29.50
CA VAL A 254 6.15 -10.10 -30.42
C VAL A 254 5.54 -10.21 -31.82
N LEU A 255 4.21 -10.26 -31.96
CA LEU A 255 3.53 -10.44 -33.26
C LEU A 255 2.94 -9.16 -33.86
N GLY A 256 3.42 -8.00 -33.41
CA GLY A 256 3.11 -6.64 -33.92
C GLY A 256 1.90 -6.54 -34.85
N LYS A 257 0.72 -6.19 -34.32
CA LYS A 257 -0.50 -5.89 -35.10
C LYS A 257 -0.71 -6.83 -36.31
N GLY A 258 -0.69 -8.14 -36.08
CA GLY A 258 -1.19 -9.11 -37.05
C GLY A 258 -2.66 -9.45 -36.79
N LYS A 259 -3.57 -8.70 -37.41
CA LYS A 259 -4.98 -9.01 -37.73
C LYS A 259 -5.81 -9.81 -36.70
N LEU A 260 -6.86 -9.16 -36.18
CA LEU A 260 -8.22 -9.70 -36.13
C LEU A 260 -9.19 -8.54 -36.41
#